data_AF-A0A7W4EGW2-F1
#
_entry.id   AF-A0A7W4EGW2-F1
#
_cell.length_a   1.000
_cell.length_b   1.000
_cell.length_c   1.000
_cell.angle_alpha   90.00
_cell.angle_beta   90.00
_cell.angle_gamma   90.00
#
_symmetry.space_group_name_H-M   'P 1'
#
loop_
_entity.id
_entity.type
_entity.pdbx_description
1 polymer ?
#
loop_
_entity_poly.entity_id
_entity_poly.type
_entity_poly.pdbx_seq_one_letter_code
_entity_poly.pdbx_strand_id
1 'polypeptide(L)'
;MRKGEQNDIAKCPQCGKPMADMGLDFASPSKNDKKAWDHLQKLYQVGITFHSCGCSGPGYIPRDRGALLIYFKGIREGYEEQLKFFRSRTEPASKAEIQRDNDKNFYYICRIPSKLKSKNGFVKNEDAIDFWIGKIKEVEEKIAKI
;
A
#
# COMPACT_ATOMS: atom_id res chain seq x y z
N MET A 1 26.80 -13.35 -14.36
CA MET A 1 26.64 -13.14 -12.90
C MET A 1 26.88 -11.67 -12.61
N ARG A 2 25.84 -10.87 -12.34
CA ARG A 2 26.01 -9.45 -12.00
C ARG A 2 26.30 -9.33 -10.50
N LYS A 3 27.52 -8.91 -10.17
CA LYS A 3 27.94 -8.42 -8.84
C LYS A 3 27.33 -7.04 -8.62
N GLY A 4 26.71 -6.82 -7.46
CA GLY A 4 26.36 -5.47 -7.01
C GLY A 4 25.09 -5.38 -6.16
N GLU A 5 25.03 -6.05 -5.01
CA GLU A 5 24.15 -5.64 -3.92
C GLU A 5 25.03 -4.98 -2.84
N GLN A 6 25.49 -3.77 -3.13
CA GLN A 6 25.84 -2.80 -2.10
C GLN A 6 24.77 -1.72 -2.23
N ASN A 7 23.87 -1.65 -1.25
CA ASN A 7 22.90 -0.56 -1.13
C ASN A 7 23.67 0.72 -0.78
N ASP A 8 24.33 1.31 -1.77
CA ASP A 8 24.94 2.62 -1.65
C ASP A 8 23.81 3.64 -1.51
N ILE A 9 23.52 4.00 -0.27
CA ILE A 9 22.56 5.05 0.07
C ILE A 9 23.02 6.34 -0.62
N ALA A 10 22.23 6.84 -1.55
CA ALA A 10 22.47 8.12 -2.20
C ALA A 10 22.51 9.23 -1.13
N LYS A 11 23.61 10.00 -1.11
CA LYS A 11 23.80 11.09 -0.16
C LYS A 11 23.50 12.43 -0.82
N CYS A 12 22.89 13.34 -0.05
CA CYS A 12 22.64 14.69 -0.50
C CYS A 12 23.98 15.40 -0.78
N PRO A 13 24.18 15.97 -1.98
CA PRO A 13 25.43 16.63 -2.35
C PRO A 13 25.71 17.89 -1.52
N GLN A 14 24.73 18.42 -0.79
CA GLN A 14 24.91 19.61 0.05
C GLN A 14 25.26 19.29 1.51
N CYS A 15 24.71 18.23 2.09
CA CYS A 15 24.85 17.95 3.53
C CYS A 15 25.30 16.53 3.86
N GLY A 16 25.50 15.67 2.85
CA GLY A 16 25.98 14.29 3.03
C GLY A 16 24.99 13.32 3.68
N LYS A 17 23.79 13.77 4.05
CA LYS A 17 22.75 12.92 4.65
C LYS A 17 22.10 12.00 3.61
N PRO A 18 21.58 10.82 4.01
CA PRO A 18 20.76 9.96 3.15
C PRO A 18 19.62 10.71 2.47
N MET A 19 19.43 10.47 1.18
CA MET A 19 18.29 10.99 0.42
C MET A 19 17.11 10.04 0.50
N ALA A 20 15.90 10.61 0.50
CA ALA A 20 14.67 9.84 0.36
C ALA A 20 14.58 9.25 -1.04
N ASP A 21 14.28 7.95 -1.14
CA ASP A 21 13.92 7.34 -2.41
C ASP A 21 12.45 7.68 -2.72
N MET A 22 12.25 8.46 -3.78
CA MET A 22 10.94 8.90 -4.23
C MET A 22 10.44 8.12 -5.45
N GLY A 23 11.22 7.18 -5.98
CA GLY A 23 10.87 6.37 -7.14
C GLY A 23 11.21 6.96 -8.51
N LEU A 24 11.11 6.12 -9.54
CA LEU A 24 11.60 6.40 -10.90
C LEU A 24 10.83 7.50 -11.62
N ASP A 25 9.54 7.67 -11.33
CA ASP A 25 8.70 8.70 -11.96
C ASP A 25 8.75 10.04 -11.21
N PHE A 26 9.62 10.16 -10.20
CA PHE A 26 9.76 11.38 -9.44
C PHE A 26 10.41 12.49 -10.26
N ALA A 27 9.63 13.53 -10.58
CA ALA A 27 10.14 14.79 -11.11
C ALA A 27 10.37 15.76 -9.96
N SER A 28 11.64 16.03 -9.64
CA SER A 28 12.00 16.98 -8.58
C SER A 28 11.51 18.39 -8.90
N PRO A 29 10.91 19.11 -7.93
CA PRO A 29 10.59 20.52 -8.10
C PRO A 29 11.87 21.36 -8.11
N SER A 30 11.73 22.64 -8.45
CA SER A 30 12.81 23.60 -8.34
C SER A 30 13.37 23.65 -6.92
N LYS A 31 14.70 23.80 -6.78
CA LYS A 31 15.38 23.86 -5.47
C LYS A 31 14.80 24.92 -4.52
N ASN A 32 14.31 26.03 -5.08
CA ASN A 32 13.79 27.15 -4.29
C ASN A 32 12.27 27.08 -4.06
N ASP A 33 11.58 26.08 -4.62
CA ASP A 33 10.14 25.91 -4.43
C ASP A 33 9.86 25.23 -3.08
N LYS A 34 9.95 26.03 -2.02
CA LYS A 34 9.73 25.55 -0.64
C LYS A 34 8.35 24.93 -0.45
N LYS A 35 7.32 25.39 -1.17
CA LYS A 35 5.96 24.86 -1.05
C LYS A 35 5.88 23.45 -1.65
N ALA A 36 6.46 23.24 -2.82
CA ALA A 36 6.52 21.91 -3.42
C ALA A 36 7.34 20.93 -2.58
N TRP A 37 8.50 21.36 -2.03
CA TRP A 37 9.31 20.52 -1.14
C TRP A 37 8.59 20.15 0.16
N ASP A 38 7.87 21.09 0.78
CA ASP A 38 7.06 20.83 1.98
C ASP A 38 5.94 19.81 1.70
N HIS A 39 5.27 19.94 0.54
CA HIS A 39 4.25 18.97 0.12
C HIS A 39 4.84 17.57 -0.10
N LEU A 40 5.98 17.47 -0.79
CA LEU A 40 6.67 16.19 -0.99
C LEU A 40 7.11 15.54 0.31
N GLN A 41 7.59 16.34 1.27
CA GLN A 41 7.95 15.83 2.59
C GLN A 41 6.74 15.21 3.29
N LYS A 42 5.57 15.86 3.22
CA LYS A 42 4.32 15.33 3.80
C LYS A 42 3.88 14.04 3.13
N LEU A 43 3.93 13.97 1.79
CA LEU A 43 3.65 12.74 1.04
C LEU A 43 4.58 11.60 1.47
N TYR A 44 5.88 11.87 1.54
CA TYR A 44 6.87 10.87 1.95
C TYR A 44 6.66 10.38 3.40
N GLN A 45 6.33 11.28 4.33
CA GLN A 45 6.06 10.93 5.73
C GLN A 45 4.90 9.93 5.92
N VAL A 46 3.93 9.93 5.00
CA VAL A 46 2.80 8.97 4.98
C VAL A 46 3.01 7.82 3.99
N GLY A 47 4.21 7.73 3.40
CA GLY A 47 4.62 6.64 2.51
C GLY A 47 4.04 6.72 1.10
N ILE A 48 3.74 7.91 0.59
CA ILE A 48 3.39 8.13 -0.81
C ILE A 48 4.65 8.52 -1.59
N THR A 49 4.95 7.77 -2.63
CA THR A 49 6.14 7.87 -3.49
C THR A 49 5.75 7.59 -4.94
N PHE A 50 6.63 7.91 -5.89
CA PHE A 50 6.43 7.85 -7.34
C PHE A 50 7.09 6.61 -7.97
N HIS A 51 7.02 5.45 -7.30
CA HIS A 51 7.45 4.19 -7.91
C HIS A 51 6.37 3.71 -8.88
N SER A 52 6.77 3.30 -10.07
CA SER A 52 5.91 2.55 -10.98
C SER A 52 6.70 1.50 -11.76
N CYS A 53 5.97 0.57 -12.38
CA CYS A 53 6.52 -0.39 -13.34
C CYS A 53 6.68 0.19 -14.75
N GLY A 54 6.43 1.50 -14.95
CA GLY A 54 6.50 2.18 -16.24
C GLY A 54 5.27 2.05 -17.15
N CYS A 55 4.32 1.16 -16.83
CA CYS A 55 3.12 0.95 -17.68
C CYS A 55 1.97 1.93 -17.41
N SER A 56 1.84 2.45 -16.18
CA SER A 56 0.66 3.24 -15.77
C SER A 56 1.01 4.45 -14.90
N GLY A 57 2.30 4.72 -14.71
CA GLY A 57 2.79 5.75 -13.78
C GLY A 57 2.48 5.42 -12.31
N PRO A 58 2.69 6.39 -11.41
CA PRO A 58 2.60 6.18 -9.96
C PRO A 58 1.16 6.19 -9.42
N GLY A 59 0.16 6.30 -10.30
CA GLY A 59 -1.25 6.42 -9.92
C GLY A 59 -1.61 7.82 -9.40
N TYR A 60 -2.71 7.91 -8.65
CA TYR A 60 -3.19 9.17 -8.08
C TYR A 60 -2.31 9.64 -6.92
N ILE A 61 -1.83 10.88 -7.01
CA ILE A 61 -1.04 11.53 -5.96
C ILE A 61 -1.83 12.72 -5.39
N PRO A 62 -2.15 12.72 -4.09
CA PRO A 62 -2.90 13.81 -3.47
C PRO A 62 -2.17 15.16 -3.55
N ARG A 63 -2.89 16.21 -3.95
CA ARG A 63 -2.35 17.55 -4.20
C ARG A 63 -2.18 18.43 -2.97
N ASP A 64 -2.89 18.11 -1.89
CA ASP A 64 -2.90 18.89 -0.65
C ASP A 64 -3.37 18.03 0.53
N ARG A 65 -3.39 18.61 1.74
CA ARG A 65 -3.78 17.94 2.99
C ARG A 65 -5.22 17.41 2.94
N GLY A 66 -6.15 18.16 2.35
CA GLY A 66 -7.56 17.75 2.27
C GLY A 66 -7.74 16.55 1.34
N ALA A 67 -7.10 16.59 0.16
CA ALA A 67 -7.06 15.48 -0.76
C ALA A 67 -6.39 14.23 -0.13
N LEU A 68 -5.34 14.43 0.67
CA LEU A 68 -4.64 13.34 1.36
C LEU A 68 -5.55 12.65 2.39
N LEU A 69 -6.32 13.42 3.15
CA LEU A 69 -7.28 12.88 4.11
C LEU A 69 -8.39 12.09 3.41
N ILE A 70 -8.94 12.61 2.31
CA ILE A 70 -9.97 11.92 1.51
C ILE A 70 -9.41 10.62 0.95
N TYR A 71 -8.19 10.65 0.41
CA TYR A 71 -7.52 9.47 -0.14
C TYR A 71 -7.39 8.34 0.89
N PHE A 72 -6.86 8.61 2.08
CA PHE A 72 -6.71 7.58 3.10
C PHE A 72 -8.04 7.13 3.71
N LYS A 73 -9.04 8.01 3.83
CA LYS A 73 -10.39 7.60 4.24
C LYS A 73 -11.00 6.60 3.26
N GLY A 74 -10.88 6.85 1.95
CA GLY A 74 -11.34 5.91 0.93
C GLY A 74 -10.61 4.57 0.98
N ILE A 75 -9.29 4.57 1.24
CA ILE A 75 -8.54 3.31 1.46
C ILE A 75 -9.07 2.57 2.70
N ARG A 76 -9.26 3.28 3.81
CA ARG A 76 -9.77 2.71 5.05
C ARG A 76 -11.15 2.08 4.85
N GLU A 77 -12.07 2.80 4.21
CA GLU A 77 -13.40 2.31 3.86
C GLU A 77 -13.32 1.03 3.02
N GLY A 78 -12.45 1.00 1.99
CA GLY A 78 -12.22 -0.20 1.19
C GLY A 78 -11.69 -1.38 2.01
N TYR A 79 -10.86 -1.15 3.04
CA TYR A 79 -10.38 -2.21 3.94
C TYR A 79 -11.47 -2.65 4.94
N GLU A 80 -12.32 -1.74 5.42
CA GLU A 80 -13.46 -2.06 6.26
C GLU A 80 -14.47 -2.95 5.52
N GLU A 81 -14.67 -2.74 4.21
CA GLU A 81 -15.50 -3.62 3.37
C GLU A 81 -14.93 -5.05 3.30
N GLN A 82 -13.61 -5.17 3.12
CA GLN A 82 -12.94 -6.49 3.15
C GLN A 82 -13.11 -7.16 4.52
N LEU A 83 -12.93 -6.41 5.60
CA LEU A 83 -13.08 -6.91 6.96
C LEU A 83 -14.52 -7.39 7.23
N LYS A 84 -15.53 -6.63 6.81
CA LYS A 84 -16.95 -7.01 6.92
C LYS A 84 -17.23 -8.31 6.17
N PHE A 85 -16.68 -8.49 4.97
CA PHE A 85 -16.80 -9.73 4.20
C PHE A 85 -16.23 -10.92 4.99
N PHE A 86 -14.98 -10.88 5.43
CA PHE A 86 -14.36 -12.03 6.13
C PHE A 86 -15.00 -12.34 7.49
N ARG A 87 -15.59 -11.34 8.18
CA ARG A 87 -16.36 -11.56 9.41
C ARG A 87 -17.69 -12.29 9.19
N SER A 88 -18.27 -12.16 8.00
CA SER A 88 -19.59 -12.74 7.66
C SER A 88 -19.50 -13.97 6.75
N ARG A 89 -18.34 -14.19 6.12
CA ARG A 89 -18.07 -15.34 5.26
C ARG A 89 -18.13 -16.64 6.07
N THR A 90 -18.87 -17.62 5.58
CA THR A 90 -18.77 -19.00 6.05
C THR A 90 -17.53 -19.65 5.46
N GLU A 91 -16.66 -20.23 6.29
CA GLU A 91 -15.45 -20.89 5.79
C GLU A 91 -15.79 -22.16 4.98
N PRO A 92 -15.22 -22.33 3.77
CA PRO A 92 -15.40 -23.54 2.99
C PRO A 92 -14.62 -24.71 3.61
N ALA A 93 -15.24 -25.89 3.72
CA ALA A 93 -14.66 -27.04 4.40
C ALA A 93 -14.01 -28.04 3.43
N SER A 94 -14.50 -28.13 2.20
CA SER A 94 -14.04 -29.07 1.18
C SER A 94 -13.32 -28.38 0.02
N LYS A 95 -12.50 -29.12 -0.72
CA LYS A 95 -11.81 -28.59 -1.92
C LYS A 95 -12.78 -28.00 -2.94
N ALA A 96 -13.95 -28.61 -3.12
CA ALA A 96 -14.97 -28.12 -4.05
C ALA A 96 -15.62 -26.81 -3.57
N GLU A 97 -15.83 -26.66 -2.26
CA GLU A 97 -16.32 -25.40 -1.68
C GLU A 97 -15.28 -24.30 -1.75
N ILE A 98 -14.00 -24.63 -1.52
CA ILE A 98 -12.88 -23.69 -1.64
C ILE A 98 -12.82 -23.13 -3.06
N GLN A 99 -12.94 -24.00 -4.07
CA GLN A 99 -12.96 -23.57 -5.46
C GLN A 99 -14.16 -22.64 -5.73
N ARG A 100 -15.38 -23.04 -5.34
CA ARG A 100 -16.58 -22.21 -5.52
C ARG A 100 -16.49 -20.86 -4.82
N ASP A 101 -15.93 -20.84 -3.62
CA ASP A 101 -15.72 -19.60 -2.86
C ASP A 101 -14.70 -18.69 -3.56
N ASN A 102 -13.58 -19.24 -4.04
CA ASN A 102 -12.58 -18.49 -4.78
C ASN A 102 -13.13 -17.90 -6.08
N ASP A 103 -13.98 -18.65 -6.80
CA ASP A 103 -14.59 -18.18 -8.03
C ASP A 103 -15.62 -17.08 -7.77
N LYS A 104 -16.52 -17.30 -6.79
CA LYS A 104 -17.60 -16.35 -6.47
C LYS A 104 -17.08 -15.08 -5.78
N ASN A 105 -16.12 -15.24 -4.88
CA ASN A 105 -15.61 -14.18 -4.02
C ASN A 105 -14.20 -13.72 -4.43
N PHE A 106 -13.83 -13.95 -5.71
CA PHE A 106 -12.52 -13.64 -6.27
C PHE A 106 -11.99 -12.26 -5.85
N TYR A 107 -12.84 -11.23 -5.89
CA TYR A 107 -12.47 -9.85 -5.54
C TYR A 107 -11.90 -9.71 -4.11
N TYR A 108 -12.44 -10.45 -3.15
CA TYR A 108 -11.98 -10.43 -1.76
C TYR A 108 -10.77 -11.35 -1.57
N ILE A 109 -10.82 -12.55 -2.15
CA ILE A 109 -9.77 -13.55 -1.99
C ILE A 109 -8.47 -13.08 -2.67
N CYS A 110 -8.53 -12.48 -3.86
CA CYS A 110 -7.33 -12.08 -4.61
C CYS A 110 -6.48 -11.04 -3.86
N ARG A 111 -7.12 -10.21 -3.02
CA ARG A 111 -6.47 -9.16 -2.22
C ARG A 111 -5.73 -9.68 -0.99
N ILE A 112 -5.95 -10.94 -0.61
CA ILE A 112 -5.19 -11.59 0.46
C ILE A 112 -3.78 -11.95 -0.05
N PRO A 113 -2.71 -11.65 0.71
CA PRO A 113 -1.36 -12.04 0.34
C PRO A 113 -1.22 -13.55 0.14
N SER A 114 -0.46 -13.97 -0.87
CA SER A 114 -0.23 -15.40 -1.17
C SER A 114 0.31 -16.20 0.02
N LYS A 115 1.11 -15.57 0.90
CA LYS A 115 1.64 -16.19 2.13
C LYS A 115 0.57 -16.61 3.15
N LEU A 116 -0.63 -16.00 3.10
CA LEU A 116 -1.78 -16.37 3.94
C LEU A 116 -2.73 -17.33 3.22
N LYS A 117 -2.42 -17.71 1.98
CA LYS A 117 -3.20 -18.66 1.19
C LYS A 117 -2.51 -20.02 1.26
N SER A 118 -3.32 -21.06 1.42
CA SER A 118 -2.83 -22.41 1.18
C SER A 118 -2.53 -22.65 -0.30
N LYS A 119 -1.90 -23.79 -0.62
CA LYS A 119 -1.63 -24.21 -2.00
C LYS A 119 -2.89 -24.34 -2.87
N ASN A 120 -4.04 -24.66 -2.28
CA ASN A 120 -5.32 -24.74 -2.97
C ASN A 120 -6.13 -23.43 -2.92
N GLY A 121 -5.50 -22.31 -2.52
CA GLY A 121 -6.15 -21.01 -2.46
C GLY A 121 -7.12 -20.83 -1.29
N PHE A 122 -7.12 -21.74 -0.31
CA PHE A 122 -7.91 -21.56 0.91
C PHE A 122 -7.36 -20.40 1.73
N VAL A 123 -8.28 -19.60 2.26
CA VAL A 123 -8.03 -18.50 3.17
C VAL A 123 -8.85 -18.73 4.44
N LYS A 124 -8.17 -18.82 5.57
CA LYS A 124 -8.77 -18.83 6.90
C LYS A 124 -9.31 -17.43 7.21
N ASN A 125 -10.54 -17.34 7.73
CA ASN A 125 -11.16 -16.06 8.06
C ASN A 125 -10.36 -15.32 9.13
N GLU A 126 -9.89 -16.02 10.17
CA GLU A 126 -9.11 -15.42 11.27
C GLU A 126 -7.87 -14.70 10.73
N ASP A 127 -7.07 -15.38 9.91
CA ASP A 127 -5.85 -14.81 9.32
C ASP A 127 -6.15 -13.59 8.41
N ALA A 128 -7.27 -13.65 7.66
CA ALA A 128 -7.71 -12.54 6.82
C ALA A 128 -8.23 -11.35 7.65
N ILE A 129 -8.97 -11.61 8.72
CA ILE A 129 -9.48 -10.60 9.65
C ILE A 129 -8.31 -9.86 10.30
N ASP A 130 -7.33 -10.58 10.83
CA ASP A 130 -6.15 -10.00 11.47
C ASP A 130 -5.33 -9.17 10.47
N PHE A 131 -5.18 -9.67 9.24
CA PHE A 131 -4.53 -8.93 8.17
C PHE A 131 -5.23 -7.59 7.89
N TRP A 132 -6.55 -7.59 7.73
CA TRP A 132 -7.29 -6.36 7.42
C TRP A 132 -7.37 -5.40 8.60
N ILE A 133 -7.47 -5.89 9.84
CA ILE A 133 -7.36 -5.05 11.05
C ILE A 133 -6.00 -4.35 11.09
N GLY A 134 -4.92 -5.10 10.84
CA GLY A 134 -3.57 -4.53 10.73
C GLY A 134 -3.49 -3.44 9.64
N LYS A 135 -4.07 -3.70 8.46
CA LYS A 135 -4.11 -2.72 7.37
C LYS A 135 -4.90 -1.46 7.69
N ILE A 136 -6.04 -1.59 8.37
CA ILE A 136 -6.83 -0.43 8.83
C ILE A 136 -5.99 0.40 9.80
N LYS A 137 -5.34 -0.24 10.78
CA LYS A 137 -4.48 0.46 11.75
C LYS A 137 -3.32 1.19 11.07
N GLU A 138 -2.64 0.57 10.11
CA GLU A 138 -1.59 1.22 9.31
C GLU A 138 -2.10 2.51 8.64
N VAL A 139 -3.32 2.51 8.10
CA VAL A 139 -3.93 3.67 7.45
C VAL A 139 -4.33 4.74 8.48
N GLU A 140 -4.87 4.34 9.62
CA GLU A 140 -5.20 5.27 10.71
C GLU A 140 -3.97 5.98 11.27
N GLU A 141 -2.85 5.26 11.41
CA GLU A 141 -1.56 5.85 11.79
C GLU A 141 -1.06 6.87 10.75
N LYS A 142 -1.31 6.62 9.46
CA LYS A 142 -1.01 7.61 8.40
C LYS A 142 -1.92 8.82 8.51
N ILE A 143 -3.22 8.63 8.75
CA ILE A 143 -4.17 9.73 8.95
C ILE A 143 -3.78 10.59 10.15
N ALA A 144 -3.34 9.98 11.25
CA ALA A 144 -2.92 10.70 12.45
C ALA A 144 -1.67 11.59 12.26
N LYS A 145 -0.86 11.32 11.22
CA LYS A 145 0.34 12.10 10.87
C LYS A 145 0.05 13.30 9.95
N ILE A 146 -1.18 13.43 9.45
CA ILE A 146 -1.62 14.49 8.52
C ILE A 146 -2.05 15.74 9.26
#